data_AF-A0A378QJ17-F1
#
_entry.id   AF-A0A378QJ17-F1
#
_cell.length_a   1.000
_cell.length_b   1.000
_cell.length_c   1.000
_cell.angle_alpha   90.00
_cell.angle_beta   90.00
_cell.angle_gamma   90.00
#
_symmetry.space_group_name_H-M   'P 1'
#
loop_
_entity.id
_entity.type
_entity.pdbx_description
1 polymer ?
#
loop_
_entity_poly.entity_id
_entity_poly.type
_entity_poly.pdbx_seq_one_letter_code
_entity_poly.pdbx_strand_id
1 'polypeptide(L)'
;MTNRSTTTGTTTNSGDRTVRQKITSLRHFYVHFRRPEKAGYSGSFGFDWLRDEYVYDLFEIGVLDRSKKYLYKGNIQNLIKEYTHFKGQKISHINDIKTLNAEPYIPAWLAIFPSSKHTKHPNASSVVNANGVQLYLQIDQDDKDSAKILTDDGTELTFECSAGLKVSPEKINLAKLIEKSPTKKNLSSSHQGVSSKSFYRHLTKTAITITATDVYSEPAYIKVVANKNNLKKTVGLLMVYPNAIIPKADIRIVHFSTRAGVREVPTPPAYQDYLKKRSFNQALVRAEIKGISFFNLVDYLNEYNAKVVKGTITSEERRKLGKIKVFITKYPIGQTVPRSKGGELKKDIIALYEEFSQKYVPKGGIENPNSKITFVIFTDYLVQNTDPATSITYTTLGSAATRERGMFESLACLVADCPIIWGNAVVLFNQGNTDLSTFAHEIGHSLSLPHTFETPPNSNHTFYQGYTDNLMDYSYAPTATNNTITNPNKGYLWSLFKWQWGILRKDGSISYD
;
A
#
# COMPACT_ATOMS: atom_id res chain seq x y z
N MET A 1 -84.18 -28.17 -37.95
CA MET A 1 -84.56 -26.74 -38.03
C MET A 1 -84.44 -26.14 -36.65
N THR A 2 -83.42 -25.32 -36.42
CA THR A 2 -83.38 -24.39 -35.28
C THR A 2 -82.37 -23.29 -35.64
N ASN A 3 -82.93 -22.13 -36.00
CA ASN A 3 -82.22 -20.94 -36.44
C ASN A 3 -81.43 -20.32 -35.28
N ARG A 4 -80.16 -19.99 -35.53
CA ARG A 4 -79.38 -19.05 -34.73
C ARG A 4 -79.88 -17.63 -35.01
N SER A 5 -80.25 -16.93 -33.95
CA SER A 5 -80.55 -15.49 -34.00
C SER A 5 -79.25 -14.70 -33.80
N THR A 6 -79.00 -13.77 -34.72
CA THR A 6 -78.04 -12.67 -34.62
C THR A 6 -78.69 -11.49 -33.92
N THR A 7 -77.98 -10.82 -33.02
CA THR A 7 -78.28 -9.40 -32.72
C THR A 7 -76.99 -8.67 -32.33
N THR A 8 -76.69 -7.64 -33.11
CA THR A 8 -75.65 -6.64 -32.90
C THR A 8 -76.09 -5.69 -31.78
N GLY A 9 -75.19 -5.37 -30.84
CA GLY A 9 -75.44 -4.44 -29.74
C GLY A 9 -74.28 -3.47 -29.57
N THR A 10 -74.64 -2.18 -29.60
CA THR A 10 -73.83 -0.97 -29.74
C THR A 10 -72.92 -0.67 -28.53
N THR A 11 -71.80 -0.03 -28.81
CA THR A 11 -70.79 0.48 -27.86
C THR A 11 -71.33 1.47 -26.84
N THR A 12 -70.90 1.34 -25.58
CA THR A 12 -70.77 2.46 -24.64
C THR A 12 -69.47 2.34 -23.85
N ASN A 13 -68.65 3.39 -23.93
CA ASN A 13 -67.43 3.58 -23.16
C ASN A 13 -67.77 3.74 -21.67
N SER A 14 -67.10 2.99 -20.79
CA SER A 14 -66.75 3.49 -19.46
C SER A 14 -65.28 3.22 -19.23
N GLY A 15 -64.52 4.31 -19.12
CA GLY A 15 -63.07 4.30 -19.07
C GLY A 15 -62.60 3.81 -17.71
N ASP A 16 -62.28 2.53 -17.63
CA ASP A 16 -61.46 2.02 -16.55
C ASP A 16 -60.00 2.39 -16.87
N ARG A 17 -59.59 3.57 -16.39
CA ARG A 17 -58.18 3.95 -16.39
C ARG A 17 -57.45 2.93 -15.52
N THR A 18 -56.90 1.91 -16.18
CA THR A 18 -55.78 1.15 -15.64
C THR A 18 -54.66 2.15 -15.39
N VAL A 19 -54.61 2.68 -14.17
CA VAL A 19 -53.42 3.31 -13.63
C VAL A 19 -52.39 2.20 -13.62
N ARG A 20 -51.61 2.09 -14.70
CA ARG A 20 -50.31 1.41 -14.66
C ARG A 20 -49.51 2.19 -13.64
N GLN A 21 -49.64 1.81 -12.37
CA GLN A 21 -48.67 2.14 -11.35
C GLN A 21 -47.38 1.54 -11.87
N LYS A 22 -46.59 2.38 -12.54
CA LYS A 22 -45.27 2.01 -13.03
C LYS A 22 -44.45 1.91 -11.75
N ILE A 23 -44.49 0.74 -11.10
CA ILE A 23 -43.62 0.40 -9.99
C ILE A 23 -42.22 0.51 -10.58
N THR A 24 -41.61 1.68 -10.39
CA THR A 24 -40.32 2.02 -10.94
C THR A 24 -39.32 1.36 -9.99
N SER A 25 -39.06 0.09 -10.22
CA SER A 25 -38.07 -0.67 -9.46
C SER A 25 -36.71 0.05 -9.50
N LEU A 26 -35.98 -0.01 -8.39
CA LEU A 26 -34.59 0.40 -8.37
C LEU A 26 -33.79 -0.47 -9.36
N ARG A 27 -33.02 0.20 -10.22
CA ARG A 27 -32.12 -0.45 -11.18
C ARG A 27 -31.01 -1.21 -10.45
N HIS A 28 -30.47 -2.24 -11.08
CA HIS A 28 -29.36 -3.04 -10.56
C HIS A 28 -28.02 -2.43 -10.98
N PHE A 29 -27.43 -1.71 -10.05
CA PHE A 29 -26.07 -1.20 -10.15
C PHE A 29 -25.38 -1.30 -8.80
N TYR A 30 -24.07 -1.22 -8.82
CA TYR A 30 -23.23 -1.23 -7.64
C TYR A 30 -22.36 0.01 -7.60
N VAL A 31 -22.17 0.53 -6.40
CA VAL A 31 -21.33 1.70 -6.13
C VAL A 31 -20.04 1.20 -5.50
N HIS A 32 -18.91 1.59 -6.08
CA HIS A 32 -17.59 1.29 -5.57
C HIS A 32 -16.85 2.57 -5.23
N PHE A 33 -16.11 2.55 -4.13
CA PHE A 33 -15.24 3.66 -3.75
C PHE A 33 -13.89 3.53 -4.47
N ARG A 34 -13.33 4.65 -4.88
CA ARG A 34 -12.01 4.75 -5.52
C ARG A 34 -11.23 5.89 -4.90
N ARG A 35 -9.92 5.72 -4.78
CA ARG A 35 -9.02 6.84 -4.46
C ARG A 35 -8.83 7.73 -5.71
N PRO A 36 -8.28 8.94 -5.56
CA PRO A 36 -7.88 9.76 -6.71
C PRO A 36 -6.99 8.97 -7.68
N GLU A 37 -7.01 9.36 -8.96
CA GLU A 37 -6.09 8.80 -9.97
C GLU A 37 -4.63 8.95 -9.56
N LYS A 38 -3.71 8.27 -10.25
CA LYS A 38 -2.29 8.12 -9.85
C LYS A 38 -1.62 9.45 -9.44
N ALA A 39 -1.86 10.53 -10.17
CA ALA A 39 -1.29 11.85 -9.87
C ALA A 39 -1.89 12.54 -8.62
N GLY A 40 -3.11 12.15 -8.22
CA GLY A 40 -3.82 12.73 -7.07
C GLY A 40 -3.64 11.95 -5.76
N TYR A 41 -3.12 10.72 -5.80
CA TYR A 41 -2.88 9.92 -4.60
C TYR A 41 -1.38 9.83 -4.26
N SER A 42 -1.03 10.17 -3.03
CA SER A 42 0.36 10.26 -2.54
C SER A 42 0.63 9.44 -1.28
N GLY A 43 -0.28 8.51 -0.92
CA GLY A 43 -0.16 7.70 0.30
C GLY A 43 -0.62 8.41 1.59
N SER A 44 -1.29 9.56 1.49
CA SER A 44 -1.72 10.36 2.66
C SER A 44 -2.80 9.72 3.56
N PHE A 45 -3.37 8.60 3.14
CA PHE A 45 -4.32 7.75 3.87
C PHE A 45 -4.27 6.35 3.26
N GLY A 46 -4.65 5.31 4.00
CA GLY A 46 -4.65 3.95 3.46
C GLY A 46 -5.89 3.71 2.63
N PHE A 47 -5.73 3.29 1.39
CA PHE A 47 -6.87 2.87 0.58
C PHE A 47 -6.51 1.75 -0.37
N ASP A 48 -7.27 0.67 -0.30
CA ASP A 48 -7.06 -0.49 -1.13
C ASP A 48 -8.40 -1.17 -1.51
N TRP A 49 -8.44 -1.78 -2.67
CA TRP A 49 -9.59 -2.52 -3.17
C TRP A 49 -9.13 -3.62 -4.12
N LEU A 50 -9.93 -4.69 -4.23
CA LEU A 50 -9.67 -5.71 -5.22
C LEU A 50 -9.85 -5.13 -6.63
N ARG A 51 -8.75 -4.96 -7.35
CA ARG A 51 -8.77 -4.36 -8.69
C ARG A 51 -9.10 -5.39 -9.74
N ASP A 52 -9.72 -4.94 -10.83
CA ASP A 52 -10.09 -5.83 -11.93
C ASP A 52 -8.84 -6.51 -12.50
N GLU A 53 -7.72 -5.79 -12.63
CA GLU A 53 -6.47 -6.34 -13.15
C GLU A 53 -5.80 -7.38 -12.25
N TYR A 54 -6.21 -7.51 -10.99
CA TYR A 54 -5.71 -8.58 -10.12
C TYR A 54 -6.43 -9.91 -10.40
N VAL A 55 -7.63 -9.84 -10.96
CA VAL A 55 -8.57 -10.95 -11.06
C VAL A 55 -8.73 -11.41 -12.52
N TYR A 56 -8.80 -10.46 -13.45
CA TYR A 56 -9.19 -10.68 -14.84
C TYR A 56 -8.01 -10.50 -15.80
N ASP A 57 -8.11 -11.15 -16.96
CA ASP A 57 -7.11 -11.17 -18.01
C ASP A 57 -7.04 -9.83 -18.74
N LEU A 58 -6.37 -8.85 -18.13
CA LEU A 58 -6.36 -7.46 -18.58
C LEU A 58 -4.98 -6.94 -18.99
N PHE A 59 -3.90 -7.54 -18.51
CA PHE A 59 -2.55 -7.02 -18.71
C PHE A 59 -1.72 -7.95 -19.59
N GLU A 60 -0.98 -7.37 -20.53
CA GLU A 60 0.07 -8.09 -21.25
C GLU A 60 1.31 -8.15 -20.36
N ILE A 61 1.76 -9.36 -20.04
CA ILE A 61 2.86 -9.59 -19.09
C ILE A 61 4.09 -10.08 -19.86
N GLY A 62 5.18 -9.32 -19.76
CA GLY A 62 6.38 -9.56 -20.56
C GLY A 62 6.22 -9.16 -22.04
N VAL A 63 7.26 -9.46 -22.84
CA VAL A 63 7.33 -9.06 -24.26
C VAL A 63 7.02 -10.22 -25.23
N LEU A 64 7.19 -11.47 -24.77
CA LEU A 64 7.13 -12.65 -25.63
C LEU A 64 5.73 -13.26 -25.72
N ASP A 65 4.96 -13.20 -24.65
CA ASP A 65 3.60 -13.74 -24.57
C ASP A 65 2.62 -12.56 -24.48
N ARG A 66 2.13 -12.10 -25.64
CA ARG A 66 1.15 -11.00 -25.75
C ARG A 66 -0.25 -11.40 -25.28
N SER A 67 -0.43 -12.56 -24.65
CA SER A 67 -1.70 -12.91 -24.05
C SER A 67 -1.96 -12.04 -22.83
N LYS A 68 -3.21 -11.59 -22.68
CA LYS A 68 -3.64 -10.87 -21.48
C LYS A 68 -3.78 -11.85 -20.33
N LYS A 69 -3.29 -11.45 -19.17
CA LYS A 69 -3.32 -12.21 -17.91
C LYS A 69 -3.72 -11.29 -16.77
N TYR A 70 -4.19 -11.91 -15.69
CA TYR A 70 -4.33 -11.27 -14.39
C TYR A 70 -2.96 -11.02 -13.74
N LEU A 71 -2.87 -10.00 -12.88
CA LEU A 71 -1.62 -9.64 -12.21
C LEU A 71 -1.27 -10.51 -11.01
N TYR A 72 -2.27 -11.08 -10.33
CA TYR A 72 -2.08 -11.83 -9.10
C TYR A 72 -1.83 -13.31 -9.38
N LYS A 73 -0.63 -13.79 -9.06
CA LYS A 73 -0.16 -15.16 -9.33
C LYS A 73 -0.60 -16.19 -8.28
N GLY A 74 -1.12 -15.73 -7.14
CA GLY A 74 -1.53 -16.61 -6.03
C GLY A 74 -2.94 -17.16 -6.19
N ASN A 75 -3.42 -17.85 -5.15
CA ASN A 75 -4.81 -18.33 -5.08
C ASN A 75 -5.78 -17.16 -4.93
N ILE A 76 -6.58 -16.90 -5.96
CA ILE A 76 -7.47 -15.74 -6.04
C ILE A 76 -8.51 -15.68 -4.91
N GLN A 77 -8.96 -16.84 -4.41
CA GLN A 77 -9.92 -16.90 -3.30
C GLN A 77 -9.28 -16.41 -2.00
N ASN A 78 -7.98 -16.62 -1.80
CA ASN A 78 -7.26 -16.05 -0.65
C ASN A 78 -7.19 -14.53 -0.75
N LEU A 79 -6.95 -13.98 -1.96
CA LEU A 79 -6.95 -12.54 -2.15
C LEU A 79 -8.36 -11.94 -1.96
N ILE A 80 -9.43 -12.59 -2.45
CA ILE A 80 -10.81 -12.16 -2.18
C ILE A 80 -11.12 -12.18 -0.68
N LYS A 81 -10.62 -13.18 0.05
CA LYS A 81 -10.76 -13.25 1.52
C LYS A 81 -10.14 -12.05 2.22
N GLU A 82 -9.01 -11.52 1.75
CA GLU A 82 -8.39 -10.33 2.32
C GLU A 82 -9.33 -9.13 2.37
N TYR A 83 -10.21 -8.96 1.39
CA TYR A 83 -11.15 -7.84 1.34
C TYR A 83 -12.51 -8.14 1.99
N THR A 84 -12.85 -9.42 2.12
CA THR A 84 -14.17 -9.86 2.63
C THR A 84 -14.15 -10.33 4.08
N HIS A 85 -12.95 -10.46 4.67
CA HIS A 85 -12.75 -10.90 6.04
C HIS A 85 -11.90 -9.92 6.85
N PHE A 86 -12.10 -9.94 8.17
CA PHE A 86 -11.27 -9.25 9.14
C PHE A 86 -10.98 -10.18 10.31
N LYS A 87 -9.70 -10.32 10.68
CA LYS A 87 -9.25 -11.29 11.72
C LYS A 87 -9.83 -12.70 11.52
N GLY A 88 -9.93 -13.16 10.27
CA GLY A 88 -10.47 -14.47 9.89
C GLY A 88 -12.00 -14.57 9.86
N GLN A 89 -12.74 -13.53 10.28
CA GLN A 89 -14.20 -13.52 10.28
C GLN A 89 -14.74 -12.82 9.03
N LYS A 90 -15.76 -13.41 8.40
CA LYS A 90 -16.43 -12.80 7.24
C LYS A 90 -17.21 -11.56 7.67
N ILE A 91 -17.10 -10.48 6.88
CA ILE A 91 -17.84 -9.25 7.12
C ILE A 91 -19.33 -9.49 6.82
N SER A 92 -20.19 -9.29 7.80
CA SER A 92 -21.64 -9.54 7.70
C SER A 92 -22.33 -8.58 6.73
N HIS A 93 -21.93 -7.30 6.70
CA HIS A 93 -22.53 -6.25 5.86
C HIS A 93 -22.44 -6.49 4.35
N ILE A 94 -21.55 -7.40 3.91
CA ILE A 94 -21.46 -7.78 2.48
C ILE A 94 -22.78 -8.42 2.02
N ASN A 95 -23.45 -9.18 2.90
CA ASN A 95 -24.69 -9.88 2.56
C ASN A 95 -25.88 -8.92 2.34
N ASP A 96 -25.74 -7.65 2.74
CA ASP A 96 -26.76 -6.63 2.52
C ASP A 96 -26.85 -6.22 1.03
N ILE A 97 -25.83 -6.56 0.24
CA ILE A 97 -25.75 -6.24 -1.19
C ILE A 97 -26.00 -7.51 -2.01
N LYS A 98 -27.22 -7.62 -2.55
CA LYS A 98 -27.61 -8.73 -3.43
C LYS A 98 -27.13 -8.45 -4.86
N THR A 99 -26.23 -9.30 -5.35
CA THR A 99 -25.74 -9.24 -6.73
C THR A 99 -26.58 -10.14 -7.65
N LEU A 100 -26.63 -9.81 -8.95
CA LEU A 100 -27.36 -10.60 -9.95
C LEU A 100 -26.64 -11.90 -10.34
N ASN A 101 -25.31 -11.94 -10.19
CA ASN A 101 -24.47 -13.06 -10.62
C ASN A 101 -24.12 -14.03 -9.49
N ALA A 102 -24.75 -13.91 -8.32
CA ALA A 102 -24.46 -14.66 -7.10
C ALA A 102 -23.02 -14.53 -6.55
N GLU A 103 -22.13 -13.77 -7.20
CA GLU A 103 -20.82 -13.40 -6.66
C GLU A 103 -20.97 -12.36 -5.54
N PRO A 104 -20.30 -12.51 -4.40
CA PRO A 104 -20.42 -11.54 -3.31
C PRO A 104 -19.85 -10.17 -3.73
N TYR A 105 -20.46 -9.09 -3.24
CA TYR A 105 -19.85 -7.77 -3.34
C TYR A 105 -18.54 -7.73 -2.57
N ILE A 106 -17.48 -7.18 -3.17
CA ILE A 106 -16.16 -7.09 -2.56
C ILE A 106 -15.89 -5.62 -2.19
N PRO A 107 -15.83 -5.27 -0.90
CA PRO A 107 -15.68 -3.89 -0.48
C PRO A 107 -14.23 -3.39 -0.63
N ALA A 108 -14.11 -2.09 -0.86
CA ALA A 108 -12.85 -1.39 -0.64
C ALA A 108 -12.61 -1.19 0.87
N TRP A 109 -11.36 -0.89 1.23
CA TRP A 109 -10.96 -0.60 2.60
C TRP A 109 -10.27 0.76 2.69
N LEU A 110 -10.62 1.51 3.73
CA LEU A 110 -10.04 2.79 4.08
C LEU A 110 -9.36 2.71 5.45
N ALA A 111 -8.13 3.19 5.57
CA ALA A 111 -7.46 3.46 6.84
C ALA A 111 -7.28 4.97 6.98
N ILE A 112 -7.91 5.55 8.00
CA ILE A 112 -8.02 7.00 8.18
C ILE A 112 -7.81 7.38 9.64
N PHE A 113 -7.00 8.42 9.88
CA PHE A 113 -6.77 8.95 11.21
C PHE A 113 -8.01 9.71 11.71
N PRO A 114 -8.37 9.59 13.00
CA PRO A 114 -9.39 10.43 13.59
C PRO A 114 -8.88 11.88 13.64
N SER A 115 -9.78 12.85 13.46
CA SER A 115 -9.41 14.27 13.45
C SER A 115 -9.57 14.91 14.83
N SER A 116 -8.51 15.58 15.29
CA SER A 116 -8.54 16.36 16.54
C SER A 116 -9.51 17.55 16.50
N LYS A 117 -10.01 17.92 15.31
CA LYS A 117 -11.10 18.90 15.16
C LYS A 117 -12.44 18.39 15.71
N HIS A 118 -12.58 17.08 15.90
CA HIS A 118 -13.84 16.43 16.24
C HIS A 118 -13.78 15.61 17.52
N THR A 119 -12.62 15.03 17.86
CA THR A 119 -12.44 14.23 19.08
C THR A 119 -11.16 14.62 19.82
N LYS A 120 -11.16 14.49 21.16
CA LYS A 120 -9.98 14.72 22.01
C LYS A 120 -9.14 13.45 22.22
N HIS A 121 -9.47 12.36 21.52
CA HIS A 121 -8.77 11.09 21.67
C HIS A 121 -7.25 11.23 21.37
N PRO A 122 -6.33 10.63 22.14
CA PRO A 122 -4.88 10.76 21.92
C PRO A 122 -4.39 10.32 20.53
N ASN A 123 -5.12 9.39 19.92
CA ASN A 123 -4.84 8.89 18.56
C ASN A 123 -5.41 9.78 17.44
N ALA A 124 -6.12 10.86 17.78
CA ALA A 124 -6.52 11.86 16.81
C ALA A 124 -5.32 12.68 16.32
N SER A 125 -5.38 13.14 15.07
CA SER A 125 -4.35 13.98 14.46
C SER A 125 -4.89 15.38 14.18
N SER A 126 -4.06 16.40 14.40
CA SER A 126 -4.31 17.79 13.97
C SER A 126 -3.83 18.07 12.55
N VAL A 127 -3.08 17.14 11.96
CA VAL A 127 -2.40 17.33 10.68
C VAL A 127 -2.84 16.27 9.66
N VAL A 128 -2.75 14.98 10.03
CA VAL A 128 -3.07 13.86 9.13
C VAL A 128 -4.57 13.67 9.08
N ASN A 129 -5.14 13.70 7.86
CA ASN A 129 -6.58 13.55 7.60
C ASN A 129 -7.48 14.51 8.40
N ALA A 130 -6.95 15.65 8.86
CA ALA A 130 -7.68 16.59 9.71
C ALA A 130 -8.96 17.15 9.06
N ASN A 131 -8.99 17.19 7.72
CA ASN A 131 -10.13 17.62 6.90
C ASN A 131 -10.86 16.44 6.21
N GLY A 132 -10.61 15.21 6.68
CA GLY A 132 -11.06 14.00 6.00
C GLY A 132 -10.20 13.63 4.79
N VAL A 133 -10.68 12.65 4.04
CA VAL A 133 -10.07 12.13 2.81
C VAL A 133 -11.05 12.21 1.66
N GLN A 134 -10.56 12.54 0.46
CA GLN A 134 -11.38 12.56 -0.73
C GLN A 134 -11.33 11.22 -1.45
N LEU A 135 -12.50 10.63 -1.68
CA LEU A 135 -12.69 9.46 -2.51
C LEU A 135 -13.68 9.77 -3.64
N TYR A 136 -13.61 9.00 -4.71
CA TYR A 136 -14.50 9.05 -5.84
C TYR A 136 -15.41 7.83 -5.86
N LEU A 137 -16.54 7.94 -6.56
CA LEU A 137 -17.45 6.82 -6.76
C LEU A 137 -17.30 6.27 -8.18
N GLN A 138 -17.46 4.96 -8.31
CA GLN A 138 -17.57 4.27 -9.58
C GLN A 138 -18.91 3.53 -9.57
N ILE A 139 -19.67 3.66 -10.65
CA ILE A 139 -20.95 2.97 -10.79
C ILE A 139 -20.76 1.86 -11.83
N ASP A 140 -20.93 0.62 -11.41
CA ASP A 140 -20.96 -0.53 -12.30
C ASP A 140 -22.41 -1.03 -12.41
N GLN A 141 -23.03 -0.84 -13.57
CA GLN A 141 -24.35 -1.37 -13.89
C GLN A 141 -24.18 -2.76 -14.50
N ASP A 142 -24.77 -3.76 -13.86
CA ASP A 142 -24.78 -5.14 -14.36
C ASP A 142 -25.47 -5.18 -15.73
N ASP A 143 -24.89 -5.89 -16.69
CA ASP A 143 -25.47 -5.94 -18.05
C ASP A 143 -26.78 -6.75 -18.11
N LYS A 144 -27.08 -7.55 -17.08
CA LYS A 144 -28.35 -8.27 -16.92
C LYS A 144 -29.47 -7.43 -16.31
N ASP A 145 -29.18 -6.23 -15.81
CA ASP A 145 -30.20 -5.33 -15.22
C ASP A 145 -31.29 -4.96 -16.25
N SER A 146 -30.86 -4.50 -17.43
CA SER A 146 -31.75 -4.05 -18.50
C SER A 146 -30.98 -3.88 -19.81
N ALA A 147 -31.70 -3.96 -20.93
CA ALA A 147 -31.17 -3.61 -22.25
C ALA A 147 -30.80 -2.11 -22.38
N LYS A 148 -31.13 -1.26 -21.39
CA LYS A 148 -30.84 0.18 -21.40
C LYS A 148 -29.84 0.56 -20.32
N ILE A 149 -28.91 1.45 -20.65
CA ILE A 149 -28.00 2.07 -19.68
C ILE A 149 -28.76 2.86 -18.60
N LEU A 150 -28.12 3.10 -17.46
CA LEU A 150 -28.66 3.99 -16.43
C LEU A 150 -28.93 5.39 -17.01
N THR A 151 -30.04 6.00 -16.60
CA THR A 151 -30.42 7.37 -16.94
C THR A 151 -30.84 8.08 -15.66
N ASP A 152 -30.95 9.41 -15.71
CA ASP A 152 -31.60 10.13 -14.62
C ASP A 152 -33.05 9.66 -14.49
N ASP A 153 -33.37 9.11 -13.33
CA ASP A 153 -34.69 8.62 -12.99
C ASP A 153 -35.12 9.07 -11.59
N GLY A 154 -34.44 10.09 -11.05
CA GLY A 154 -34.66 10.62 -9.71
C GLY A 154 -34.07 9.79 -8.55
N THR A 155 -33.29 8.73 -8.83
CA THR A 155 -32.62 7.96 -7.76
C THR A 155 -31.62 8.82 -6.99
N GLU A 156 -31.73 8.83 -5.65
CA GLU A 156 -30.81 9.53 -4.75
C GLU A 156 -29.99 8.51 -3.93
N LEU A 157 -28.69 8.74 -3.85
CA LEU A 157 -27.77 7.97 -3.01
C LEU A 157 -27.60 8.67 -1.66
N THR A 158 -27.76 7.93 -0.57
CA THR A 158 -27.48 8.37 0.81
C THR A 158 -26.44 7.44 1.45
N PHE A 159 -25.79 7.91 2.52
CA PHE A 159 -24.73 7.16 3.20
C PHE A 159 -25.14 6.79 4.64
N GLU A 160 -25.23 5.49 4.92
CA GLU A 160 -25.42 4.97 6.28
C GLU A 160 -24.05 4.59 6.86
N CYS A 161 -23.64 5.29 7.92
CA CYS A 161 -22.29 5.20 8.48
C CYS A 161 -22.31 4.62 9.89
N SER A 162 -21.24 3.92 10.27
CA SER A 162 -20.99 3.64 11.69
C SER A 162 -20.82 4.94 12.49
N ALA A 163 -21.08 4.89 13.79
CA ALA A 163 -20.77 6.00 14.70
C ALA A 163 -19.28 6.40 14.57
N GLY A 164 -19.02 7.71 14.64
CA GLY A 164 -17.67 8.25 14.47
C GLY A 164 -17.25 8.51 13.02
N LEU A 165 -18.08 8.20 12.02
CA LEU A 165 -17.82 8.51 10.60
C LEU A 165 -18.85 9.49 10.03
N LYS A 166 -18.39 10.36 9.11
CA LYS A 166 -19.25 11.25 8.32
C LYS A 166 -18.83 11.26 6.86
N VAL A 167 -19.81 11.41 5.97
CA VAL A 167 -19.62 11.59 4.52
C VAL A 167 -20.21 12.92 4.09
N SER A 168 -19.46 13.68 3.29
CA SER A 168 -19.93 14.93 2.68
C SER A 168 -19.75 14.87 1.16
N PRO A 169 -20.78 15.24 0.36
CA PRO A 169 -22.14 15.55 0.80
C PRO A 169 -22.88 14.31 1.35
N GLU A 170 -23.89 14.54 2.21
CA GLU A 170 -24.67 13.45 2.83
C GLU A 170 -25.56 12.68 1.84
N LYS A 171 -25.85 13.30 0.70
CA LYS A 171 -26.65 12.73 -0.38
C LYS A 171 -26.21 13.20 -1.76
N ILE A 172 -26.38 12.35 -2.76
CA ILE A 172 -25.98 12.62 -4.15
C ILE A 172 -27.06 12.07 -5.09
N ASN A 173 -27.55 12.90 -6.02
CA ASN A 173 -28.39 12.40 -7.10
C ASN A 173 -27.56 11.53 -8.07
N LEU A 174 -28.04 10.31 -8.38
CA LEU A 174 -27.35 9.35 -9.26
C LEU A 174 -27.01 9.95 -10.63
N ALA A 175 -27.83 10.88 -11.15
CA ALA A 175 -27.59 11.60 -12.39
C ALA A 175 -26.23 12.31 -12.44
N LYS A 176 -25.68 12.74 -11.29
CA LYS A 176 -24.35 13.36 -11.19
C LYS A 176 -23.20 12.36 -11.34
N LEU A 177 -23.49 11.07 -11.21
CA LEU A 177 -22.50 9.99 -11.20
C LEU A 177 -22.53 9.15 -12.47
N ILE A 178 -23.58 9.26 -13.29
CA ILE A 178 -23.73 8.53 -14.53
C ILE A 178 -23.35 9.39 -15.74
N GLU A 179 -22.40 8.89 -16.51
CA GLU A 179 -22.01 9.45 -17.81
C GLU A 179 -23.04 9.13 -18.90
N LYS A 180 -23.18 10.01 -19.91
CA LYS A 180 -24.04 9.78 -21.08
C LYS A 180 -23.63 8.56 -21.90
N SER A 181 -22.33 8.29 -21.96
CA SER A 181 -21.72 7.19 -22.73
C SER A 181 -20.81 6.36 -21.82
N PRO A 182 -21.36 5.51 -20.95
CA PRO A 182 -20.55 4.66 -20.09
C PRO A 182 -19.66 3.71 -20.89
N THR A 183 -18.54 3.32 -20.29
CA THR A 183 -17.67 2.32 -20.90
C THR A 183 -18.25 0.93 -20.66
N LYS A 184 -18.59 0.21 -21.73
CA LYS A 184 -18.90 -1.23 -21.62
C LYS A 184 -17.60 -2.00 -21.33
N LYS A 185 -17.59 -2.77 -20.26
CA LYS A 185 -16.48 -3.66 -19.88
C LYS A 185 -16.90 -5.10 -20.08
N ASN A 186 -16.03 -5.89 -20.69
CA ASN A 186 -16.15 -7.34 -20.77
C ASN A 186 -14.85 -7.89 -20.18
N LEU A 187 -14.94 -8.54 -19.02
CA LEU A 187 -13.80 -9.04 -18.28
C LEU A 187 -13.79 -10.56 -18.36
N SER A 188 -12.78 -11.12 -19.02
CA SER A 188 -12.52 -12.55 -19.04
C SER A 188 -11.63 -12.94 -17.86
N SER A 189 -11.87 -14.12 -17.29
CA SER A 189 -11.02 -14.69 -16.24
C SER A 189 -10.56 -16.08 -16.62
N SER A 190 -9.24 -16.30 -16.60
CA SER A 190 -8.61 -17.61 -16.62
C SER A 190 -8.34 -18.17 -15.21
N HIS A 191 -8.65 -17.41 -14.15
CA HIS A 191 -8.56 -17.87 -12.76
C HIS A 191 -9.64 -18.91 -12.43
N GLN A 192 -9.24 -19.98 -11.73
CA GLN A 192 -10.17 -21.00 -11.28
C GLN A 192 -11.16 -20.42 -10.24
N GLY A 193 -12.45 -20.66 -10.44
CA GLY A 193 -13.51 -20.24 -9.50
C GLY A 193 -13.89 -18.76 -9.57
N VAL A 194 -13.52 -18.06 -10.65
CA VAL A 194 -13.95 -16.68 -10.93
C VAL A 194 -14.67 -16.67 -12.27
N SER A 195 -15.86 -16.10 -12.32
CA SER A 195 -16.63 -16.01 -13.56
C SER A 195 -16.25 -14.76 -14.36
N SER A 196 -16.21 -14.89 -15.68
CA SER A 196 -16.18 -13.74 -16.57
C SER A 196 -17.43 -12.88 -16.37
N LYS A 197 -17.29 -11.55 -16.47
CA LYS A 197 -18.41 -10.62 -16.25
C LYS A 197 -18.42 -9.46 -17.24
N SER A 198 -19.61 -8.94 -17.48
CA SER A 198 -19.85 -7.79 -18.33
C SER A 198 -20.75 -6.77 -17.63
N PHE A 199 -20.44 -5.50 -17.81
CA PHE A 199 -21.15 -4.40 -17.15
C PHE A 199 -20.87 -3.07 -17.84
N TYR A 200 -21.70 -2.06 -17.57
CA TYR A 200 -21.47 -0.68 -17.96
C TYR A 200 -20.86 0.08 -16.79
N ARG A 201 -19.68 0.69 -17.00
CA ARG A 201 -18.98 1.47 -15.99
C ARG A 201 -19.13 2.96 -16.25
N HIS A 202 -19.56 3.68 -15.22
CA HIS A 202 -19.49 5.13 -15.15
C HIS A 202 -18.39 5.52 -14.16
N LEU A 203 -17.43 6.32 -14.63
CA LEU A 203 -16.36 6.86 -13.79
C LEU A 203 -16.70 8.30 -13.40
N THR A 204 -17.00 8.56 -12.13
CA THR A 204 -17.34 9.92 -11.73
C THR A 204 -16.10 10.72 -11.32
N LYS A 205 -16.13 12.02 -11.64
CA LYS A 205 -15.23 13.03 -11.07
C LYS A 205 -15.81 13.67 -9.81
N THR A 206 -17.00 13.24 -9.37
CA THR A 206 -17.61 13.73 -8.14
C THR A 206 -16.91 13.09 -6.95
N ALA A 207 -16.13 13.89 -6.23
CA ALA A 207 -15.50 13.48 -4.99
C ALA A 207 -16.50 13.56 -3.82
N ILE A 208 -16.35 12.64 -2.88
CA ILE A 208 -16.93 12.69 -1.54
C ILE A 208 -15.81 12.82 -0.52
N THR A 209 -16.08 13.49 0.58
CA THR A 209 -15.16 13.61 1.70
C THR A 209 -15.61 12.71 2.84
N ILE A 210 -14.72 11.82 3.28
CA ILE A 210 -14.94 10.95 4.44
C ILE A 210 -14.13 11.47 5.60
N THR A 211 -14.78 11.69 6.75
CA THR A 211 -14.13 12.18 7.96
C THR A 211 -14.35 11.20 9.11
N ALA A 212 -13.26 10.81 9.77
CA ALA A 212 -13.31 10.12 11.06
C ALA A 212 -13.42 11.16 12.18
N THR A 213 -14.64 11.34 12.66
CA THR A 213 -14.98 12.26 13.74
C THR A 213 -14.70 11.68 15.12
N ASP A 214 -14.59 10.36 15.24
CA ASP A 214 -14.16 9.69 16.47
C ASP A 214 -13.42 8.38 16.16
N VAL A 215 -13.02 7.66 17.20
CA VAL A 215 -12.31 6.38 17.11
C VAL A 215 -13.23 5.16 17.12
N TYR A 216 -12.75 4.05 16.57
CA TYR A 216 -13.45 2.77 16.58
C TYR A 216 -12.47 1.59 16.68
N SER A 217 -12.81 0.62 17.55
CA SER A 217 -11.96 -0.54 17.89
C SER A 217 -12.20 -1.75 16.98
N GLU A 218 -13.37 -1.82 16.35
CA GLU A 218 -13.73 -2.84 15.36
C GLU A 218 -13.97 -2.18 14.00
N PRO A 219 -13.97 -2.94 12.88
CA PRO A 219 -14.13 -2.36 11.55
C PRO A 219 -15.42 -1.56 11.45
N ALA A 220 -15.29 -0.28 11.12
CA ALA A 220 -16.42 0.58 10.82
C ALA A 220 -16.81 0.44 9.33
N TYR A 221 -17.95 1.00 8.95
CA TYR A 221 -18.47 0.90 7.58
C TYR A 221 -19.18 2.17 7.14
N ILE A 222 -19.26 2.31 5.81
CA ILE A 222 -20.14 3.25 5.11
C ILE A 222 -20.87 2.45 4.04
N LYS A 223 -22.20 2.33 4.20
CA LYS A 223 -23.10 1.74 3.20
C LYS A 223 -23.64 2.83 2.29
N VAL A 224 -23.70 2.54 1.00
CA VAL A 224 -24.37 3.40 0.02
C VAL A 224 -25.76 2.84 -0.23
N VAL A 225 -26.78 3.64 0.05
CA VAL A 225 -28.19 3.26 -0.10
C VAL A 225 -28.81 4.07 -1.23
N ALA A 226 -29.33 3.38 -2.24
CA ALA A 226 -30.11 3.98 -3.32
C ALA A 226 -31.57 4.11 -2.87
N ASN A 227 -32.14 5.31 -3.02
CA ASN A 227 -33.50 5.65 -2.64
C ASN A 227 -34.29 6.11 -3.87
N LYS A 228 -35.48 5.54 -4.08
CA LYS A 228 -36.42 5.97 -5.12
C LYS A 228 -37.84 5.59 -4.74
N ASN A 229 -38.76 6.57 -4.69
CA ASN A 229 -40.18 6.32 -4.43
C ASN A 229 -40.44 5.37 -3.24
N ASN A 230 -39.79 5.66 -2.10
CA ASN A 230 -39.80 4.85 -0.85
C ASN A 230 -39.09 3.48 -0.92
N LEU A 231 -38.60 3.05 -2.09
CA LEU A 231 -37.74 1.87 -2.20
C LEU A 231 -36.32 2.24 -1.76
N LYS A 232 -35.72 1.36 -0.95
CA LYS A 232 -34.32 1.46 -0.51
C LYS A 232 -33.57 0.19 -0.86
N LYS A 233 -32.35 0.33 -1.36
CA LYS A 233 -31.45 -0.79 -1.63
C LYS A 233 -30.01 -0.42 -1.32
N THR A 234 -29.31 -1.24 -0.55
CA THR A 234 -27.87 -1.11 -0.38
C THR A 234 -27.17 -1.52 -1.67
N VAL A 235 -26.39 -0.61 -2.24
CA VAL A 235 -25.73 -0.76 -3.54
C VAL A 235 -24.21 -0.65 -3.45
N GLY A 236 -23.66 -0.28 -2.30
CA GLY A 236 -22.21 -0.19 -2.11
C GLY A 236 -21.81 -0.28 -0.65
N LEU A 237 -20.54 -0.64 -0.41
CA LEU A 237 -19.97 -0.79 0.92
C LEU A 237 -18.50 -0.38 0.89
N LEU A 238 -18.13 0.52 1.79
CA LEU A 238 -16.74 0.80 2.17
C LEU A 238 -16.52 0.31 3.59
N MET A 239 -15.48 -0.49 3.80
CA MET A 239 -15.01 -0.85 5.12
C MET A 239 -13.95 0.14 5.59
N VAL A 240 -13.93 0.44 6.88
CA VAL A 240 -12.96 1.36 7.47
C VAL A 240 -12.19 0.63 8.57
N TYR A 241 -10.87 0.57 8.42
CA TYR A 241 -9.95 -0.16 9.28
C TYR A 241 -9.91 0.46 10.69
N PRO A 242 -9.95 -0.34 11.78
CA PRO A 242 -9.95 0.15 13.15
C PRO A 242 -8.83 1.15 13.44
N ASN A 243 -9.17 2.25 14.11
CA ASN A 243 -8.24 3.35 14.39
C ASN A 243 -8.18 3.76 15.87
N ALA A 244 -8.85 3.03 16.77
CA ALA A 244 -8.74 3.27 18.21
C ALA A 244 -7.32 3.06 18.73
N ILE A 245 -6.55 2.18 18.09
CA ILE A 245 -5.14 1.90 18.41
C ILE A 245 -4.28 2.23 17.19
N ILE A 246 -3.38 3.19 17.34
CA ILE A 246 -2.45 3.64 16.29
C ILE A 246 -1.03 3.49 16.83
N PRO A 247 -0.32 2.42 16.47
CA PRO A 247 1.02 2.19 16.97
C PRO A 247 2.05 3.12 16.31
N LYS A 248 3.26 3.13 16.87
CA LYS A 248 4.39 3.97 16.47
C LYS A 248 5.53 3.14 15.88
N ALA A 249 6.17 3.68 14.85
CA ALA A 249 7.45 3.21 14.31
C ALA A 249 8.52 4.26 14.63
N ASP A 250 9.40 3.93 15.57
CA ASP A 250 10.45 4.85 16.00
C ASP A 250 11.67 4.71 15.08
N ILE A 251 12.11 5.83 14.53
CA ILE A 251 13.17 5.88 13.53
C ILE A 251 14.32 6.73 14.05
N ARG A 252 15.54 6.23 13.92
CA ARG A 252 16.77 6.99 14.13
C ARG A 252 17.47 7.20 12.80
N ILE A 253 17.78 8.46 12.49
CA ILE A 253 18.58 8.81 11.31
C ILE A 253 20.06 8.82 11.69
N VAL A 254 20.89 8.22 10.84
CA VAL A 254 22.34 8.19 11.00
C VAL A 254 22.97 8.75 9.72
N HIS A 255 23.79 9.78 9.85
CA HIS A 255 24.66 10.23 8.75
C HIS A 255 26.02 9.55 8.90
N PHE A 256 26.33 8.64 7.99
CA PHE A 256 27.62 7.95 7.89
C PHE A 256 28.44 8.55 6.76
N SER A 257 29.36 9.47 7.07
CA SER A 257 30.20 10.11 6.05
C SER A 257 31.60 9.50 5.99
N THR A 258 32.15 9.46 4.78
CA THR A 258 33.54 9.14 4.48
C THR A 258 34.34 10.33 3.96
N ARG A 259 33.87 11.56 4.19
CA ARG A 259 34.53 12.81 3.77
C ARG A 259 34.91 13.64 4.98
N ALA A 260 36.17 14.05 5.08
CA ALA A 260 36.68 14.82 6.22
C ALA A 260 35.83 16.09 6.49
N GLY A 261 35.46 16.32 7.74
CA GLY A 261 34.67 17.49 8.16
C GLY A 261 33.21 17.50 7.70
N VAL A 262 32.75 16.50 6.94
CA VAL A 262 31.36 16.41 6.51
C VAL A 262 30.53 15.77 7.61
N ARG A 263 29.64 16.57 8.20
CA ARG A 263 28.73 16.08 9.24
C ARG A 263 27.51 15.37 8.67
N GLU A 264 26.92 15.92 7.61
CA GLU A 264 25.66 15.44 7.03
C GLU A 264 25.88 14.90 5.60
N VAL A 265 25.44 13.66 5.40
CA VAL A 265 25.24 13.07 4.07
C VAL A 265 23.89 13.54 3.52
N PRO A 266 23.75 13.76 2.19
CA PRO A 266 22.46 14.09 1.58
C PRO A 266 21.34 13.13 2.02
N THR A 267 20.13 13.67 2.15
CA THR A 267 18.90 12.91 2.49
C THR A 267 17.76 13.35 1.59
N PRO A 268 16.71 12.53 1.37
CA PRO A 268 15.65 12.87 0.46
C PRO A 268 14.92 14.15 0.92
N PRO A 269 14.63 15.12 0.03
CA PRO A 269 13.92 16.33 0.41
C PRO A 269 12.59 15.99 1.10
N ALA A 270 12.30 16.66 2.22
CA ALA A 270 11.07 16.47 2.99
C ALA A 270 10.79 15.03 3.49
N TYR A 271 11.83 14.19 3.66
CA TYR A 271 11.68 12.80 4.14
C TYR A 271 10.91 12.68 5.46
N GLN A 272 11.08 13.63 6.39
CA GLN A 272 10.37 13.61 7.68
C GLN A 272 8.86 13.76 7.49
N ASP A 273 8.47 14.70 6.63
CA ASP A 273 7.08 14.96 6.30
C ASP A 273 6.47 13.80 5.54
N TYR A 274 7.24 13.22 4.62
CA TYR A 274 6.83 12.03 3.89
C TYR A 274 6.56 10.84 4.83
N LEU A 275 7.45 10.57 5.80
CA LEU A 275 7.25 9.53 6.80
C LEU A 275 6.00 9.79 7.64
N LYS A 276 5.93 10.99 8.24
CA LYS A 276 4.86 11.36 9.18
C LYS A 276 3.49 11.52 8.54
N LYS A 277 3.40 11.71 7.21
CA LYS A 277 2.15 12.11 6.54
C LYS A 277 1.72 11.19 5.39
N ARG A 278 2.62 10.42 4.76
CA ARG A 278 2.35 9.80 3.43
C ARG A 278 2.79 8.33 3.26
N SER A 279 3.67 7.81 4.12
CA SER A 279 4.17 6.43 3.97
C SER A 279 3.31 5.43 4.75
N PHE A 280 3.71 5.07 5.97
CA PHE A 280 3.12 4.04 6.82
C PHE A 280 1.82 4.47 7.52
N ASN A 281 1.43 5.73 7.39
CA ASN A 281 0.09 6.21 7.76
C ASN A 281 -1.02 5.44 7.03
N GLN A 282 -0.72 4.87 5.86
CA GLN A 282 -1.63 3.98 5.15
C GLN A 282 -2.04 2.74 5.97
N ALA A 283 -1.20 2.32 6.91
CA ALA A 283 -1.47 1.23 7.83
C ALA A 283 -1.89 1.70 9.23
N LEU A 284 -2.19 2.99 9.40
CA LEU A 284 -2.39 3.62 10.71
C LEU A 284 -1.20 3.38 11.64
N VAL A 285 0.03 3.53 11.12
CA VAL A 285 1.28 3.49 11.89
C VAL A 285 1.89 4.88 11.86
N ARG A 286 2.21 5.45 13.03
CA ARG A 286 2.86 6.77 13.16
C ARG A 286 4.37 6.60 13.13
N ALA A 287 5.01 7.03 12.05
CA ALA A 287 6.46 7.11 11.99
C ALA A 287 6.97 8.34 12.77
N GLU A 288 7.88 8.13 13.72
CA GLU A 288 8.48 9.19 14.54
C GLU A 288 10.00 9.18 14.45
N ILE A 289 10.61 10.31 14.11
CA ILE A 289 12.06 10.45 14.17
C ILE A 289 12.44 10.78 15.60
N LYS A 290 13.03 9.81 16.32
CA LYS A 290 13.44 9.96 17.73
C LYS A 290 14.82 10.58 17.89
N GLY A 291 15.63 10.63 16.84
CA GLY A 291 16.93 11.29 16.90
C GLY A 291 17.72 11.20 15.61
N ILE A 292 18.74 12.05 15.55
CA ILE A 292 19.74 12.07 14.48
C ILE A 292 21.11 11.87 15.13
N SER A 293 21.93 10.99 14.56
CA SER A 293 23.32 10.78 14.95
C SER A 293 24.24 10.93 13.76
N PHE A 294 25.51 11.22 14.05
CA PHE A 294 26.53 11.51 13.05
C PHE A 294 27.73 10.60 13.30
N PHE A 295 28.24 9.99 12.24
CA PHE A 295 29.43 9.17 12.25
C PHE A 295 30.29 9.55 11.04
N ASN A 296 31.46 10.13 11.28
CA ASN A 296 32.41 10.45 10.23
C ASN A 296 33.64 9.55 10.33
N LEU A 297 33.78 8.64 9.37
CA LEU A 297 34.85 7.65 9.33
C LEU A 297 36.24 8.29 9.24
N VAL A 298 36.37 9.34 8.43
CA VAL A 298 37.64 10.00 8.15
C VAL A 298 38.07 10.88 9.31
N ASP A 299 37.13 11.54 9.99
CA ASP A 299 37.43 12.33 11.18
C ASP A 299 37.96 11.43 12.30
N TYR A 300 37.35 10.26 12.54
CA TYR A 300 37.89 9.28 13.49
C TYR A 300 39.27 8.75 13.07
N LEU A 301 39.48 8.47 11.79
CA LEU A 301 40.79 8.06 11.27
C LEU A 301 41.86 9.11 11.57
N ASN A 302 41.58 10.37 11.26
CA ASN A 302 42.49 11.49 11.45
C ASN A 302 42.78 11.74 12.94
N GLU A 303 41.74 11.74 13.77
CA GLU A 303 41.86 11.90 15.22
C GLU A 303 42.78 10.82 15.81
N TYR A 304 42.52 9.55 15.50
CA TYR A 304 43.31 8.45 16.04
C TYR A 304 44.73 8.43 15.51
N ASN A 305 44.96 8.71 14.22
CA ASN A 305 46.32 8.85 13.70
C ASN A 305 47.09 9.98 14.38
N ALA A 306 46.44 11.11 14.67
CA ALA A 306 47.06 12.21 15.42
C ALA A 306 47.44 11.77 16.85
N LYS A 307 46.58 10.97 17.52
CA LYS A 307 46.88 10.39 18.84
C LYS A 307 48.03 9.37 18.79
N VAL A 308 48.15 8.58 17.72
CA VAL A 308 49.30 7.69 17.49
C VAL A 308 50.60 8.50 17.43
N VAL A 309 50.63 9.55 16.60
CA VAL A 309 51.82 10.41 16.44
C VAL A 309 52.21 11.08 17.76
N LYS A 310 51.22 11.50 18.57
CA LYS A 310 51.44 12.11 19.88
C LYS A 310 51.76 11.11 21.00
N GLY A 311 51.70 9.80 20.74
CA GLY A 311 51.88 8.77 21.78
C GLY A 311 50.77 8.74 22.84
N THR A 312 49.59 9.29 22.55
CA THR A 312 48.46 9.44 23.50
C THR A 312 47.30 8.47 23.23
N ILE A 313 47.39 7.64 22.19
CA ILE A 313 46.34 6.70 21.83
C ILE A 313 46.18 5.58 22.88
N THR A 314 44.95 5.34 23.31
CA THR A 314 44.61 4.22 24.21
C THR A 314 44.58 2.88 23.46
N SER A 315 44.60 1.76 24.20
CA SER A 315 44.47 0.41 23.63
C SER A 315 43.13 0.22 22.89
N GLU A 316 42.04 0.78 23.43
CA GLU A 316 40.72 0.70 22.81
C GLU A 316 40.66 1.48 21.49
N GLU A 317 41.15 2.72 21.48
CA GLU A 317 41.24 3.54 20.27
C GLU A 317 42.14 2.91 19.22
N ARG A 318 43.26 2.28 19.64
CA ARG A 318 44.13 1.55 18.73
C ARG A 318 43.42 0.37 18.06
N ARG A 319 42.60 -0.37 18.81
CA ARG A 319 41.74 -1.45 18.27
C ARG A 319 40.72 -0.89 17.28
N LYS A 320 40.05 0.21 17.63
CA LYS A 320 39.08 0.91 16.77
C LYS A 320 39.72 1.45 15.48
N LEU A 321 40.92 2.04 15.56
CA LEU A 321 41.72 2.44 14.40
C LEU A 321 42.03 1.24 13.50
N GLY A 322 42.35 0.08 14.07
CA GLY A 322 42.55 -1.16 13.32
C GLY A 322 41.32 -1.55 12.50
N LYS A 323 40.12 -1.50 13.10
CA LYS A 323 38.85 -1.75 12.40
C LYS A 323 38.59 -0.76 11.27
N ILE A 324 38.85 0.54 11.49
CA ILE A 324 38.74 1.56 10.45
C ILE A 324 39.68 1.24 9.27
N LYS A 325 40.94 0.89 9.55
CA LYS A 325 41.92 0.55 8.50
C LYS A 325 41.46 -0.65 7.68
N VAL A 326 40.99 -1.73 8.33
CA VAL A 326 40.43 -2.91 7.64
C VAL A 326 39.24 -2.53 6.76
N PHE A 327 38.32 -1.71 7.28
CA PHE A 327 37.16 -1.24 6.53
C PHE A 327 37.57 -0.44 5.29
N ILE A 328 38.49 0.52 5.41
CA ILE A 328 38.94 1.36 4.29
C ILE A 328 39.75 0.55 3.28
N THR A 329 40.52 -0.44 3.71
CA THR A 329 41.20 -1.36 2.78
C THR A 329 40.20 -2.14 1.94
N LYS A 330 39.08 -2.57 2.54
CA LYS A 330 38.02 -3.31 1.85
C LYS A 330 37.16 -2.41 0.96
N TYR A 331 36.90 -1.19 1.41
CA TYR A 331 36.07 -0.19 0.73
C TYR A 331 36.81 1.16 0.65
N PRO A 332 37.75 1.31 -0.29
CA PRO A 332 38.54 2.53 -0.41
C PRO A 332 37.65 3.78 -0.54
N ILE A 333 37.99 4.82 0.21
CA ILE A 333 37.22 6.08 0.23
C ILE A 333 37.21 6.71 -1.16
N GLY A 334 36.05 7.20 -1.59
CA GLY A 334 35.87 7.84 -2.89
C GLY A 334 35.81 6.86 -4.07
N GLN A 335 35.98 5.56 -3.84
CA GLN A 335 35.82 4.55 -4.90
C GLN A 335 34.40 3.98 -4.92
N THR A 336 34.00 3.54 -6.12
CA THR A 336 32.76 2.80 -6.30
C THR A 336 32.89 1.39 -5.74
N VAL A 337 31.90 0.96 -4.97
CA VAL A 337 31.80 -0.41 -4.47
C VAL A 337 30.97 -1.25 -5.45
N PRO A 338 31.47 -2.42 -5.91
CA PRO A 338 30.71 -3.30 -6.79
C PRO A 338 29.39 -3.73 -6.16
N ARG A 339 28.32 -3.89 -6.96
CA ARG A 339 27.00 -4.33 -6.46
C ARG A 339 27.04 -5.65 -5.70
N SER A 340 27.89 -6.58 -6.12
CA SER A 340 28.09 -7.87 -5.43
C SER A 340 28.61 -7.71 -4.01
N LYS A 341 29.23 -6.57 -3.68
CA LYS A 341 29.75 -6.21 -2.36
C LYS A 341 28.83 -5.31 -1.55
N GLY A 342 27.73 -4.83 -2.12
CA GLY A 342 26.80 -3.92 -1.43
C GLY A 342 26.17 -4.50 -0.16
N GLY A 343 25.81 -5.80 -0.18
CA GLY A 343 25.30 -6.47 1.02
C GLY A 343 26.34 -6.61 2.13
N GLU A 344 27.61 -6.81 1.76
CA GLU A 344 28.73 -6.90 2.69
C GLU A 344 29.07 -5.52 3.28
N LEU A 345 29.11 -4.49 2.42
CA LEU A 345 29.30 -3.09 2.82
C LEU A 345 28.24 -2.65 3.84
N LYS A 346 26.96 -2.96 3.60
CA LYS A 346 25.87 -2.69 4.54
C LYS A 346 26.17 -3.26 5.93
N LYS A 347 26.53 -4.54 6.01
CA LYS A 347 26.83 -5.22 7.28
C LYS A 347 28.00 -4.54 8.00
N ASP A 348 29.06 -4.22 7.26
CA ASP A 348 30.25 -3.61 7.82
C ASP A 348 30.01 -2.15 8.27
N ILE A 349 29.16 -1.38 7.56
CA ILE A 349 28.71 -0.04 7.97
C ILE A 349 27.95 -0.12 9.30
N ILE A 350 27.00 -1.05 9.42
CA ILE A 350 26.21 -1.24 10.65
C ILE A 350 27.15 -1.60 11.81
N ALA A 351 28.00 -2.60 11.63
CA ALA A 351 28.94 -3.06 12.67
C ALA A 351 29.92 -1.96 13.12
N LEU A 352 30.39 -1.13 12.18
CA LEU A 352 31.27 -0.01 12.51
C LEU A 352 30.52 1.09 13.27
N TYR A 353 29.29 1.42 12.86
CA TYR A 353 28.49 2.39 13.58
C TYR A 353 28.16 1.91 15.01
N GLU A 354 27.81 0.63 15.19
CA GLU A 354 27.55 0.04 16.51
C GLU A 354 28.73 0.17 17.47
N GLU A 355 29.92 -0.15 16.98
CA GLU A 355 31.17 -0.13 17.75
C GLU A 355 31.51 1.29 18.28
N PHE A 356 31.25 2.32 17.48
CA PHE A 356 31.63 3.70 17.79
C PHE A 356 30.51 4.51 18.43
N SER A 357 29.27 4.05 18.32
CA SER A 357 28.08 4.83 18.69
C SER A 357 27.23 4.16 19.78
N GLN A 358 27.88 3.41 20.68
CA GLN A 358 27.24 2.56 21.70
C GLN A 358 26.16 3.28 22.52
N LYS A 359 26.30 4.59 22.78
CA LYS A 359 25.26 5.40 23.47
C LYS A 359 23.90 5.46 22.76
N TYR A 360 23.86 5.20 21.46
CA TYR A 360 22.64 5.22 20.64
C TYR A 360 22.14 3.82 20.27
N VAL A 361 22.94 2.80 20.54
CA VAL A 361 22.70 1.42 20.10
C VAL A 361 21.99 0.69 21.24
N PRO A 362 20.86 0.01 20.97
CA PRO A 362 20.18 -0.75 22.00
C PRO A 362 21.06 -1.91 22.48
N LYS A 363 20.84 -2.35 23.73
CA LYS A 363 21.52 -3.52 24.28
C LYS A 363 21.30 -4.72 23.35
N GLY A 364 22.37 -5.39 22.92
CA GLY A 364 22.31 -6.51 21.98
C GLY A 364 22.43 -6.12 20.50
N GLY A 365 22.66 -4.84 20.17
CA GLY A 365 22.89 -4.38 18.81
C GLY A 365 21.63 -3.85 18.12
N ILE A 366 21.82 -3.10 17.04
CA ILE A 366 20.78 -2.51 16.18
C ILE A 366 19.82 -3.59 15.70
N GLU A 367 20.35 -4.73 15.24
CA GLU A 367 19.58 -5.84 14.70
C GLU A 367 18.93 -6.73 15.77
N ASN A 368 18.97 -6.33 17.05
CA ASN A 368 18.29 -7.06 18.11
C ASN A 368 16.78 -7.10 17.83
N PRO A 369 16.13 -8.29 17.81
CA PRO A 369 14.70 -8.42 17.57
C PRO A 369 13.82 -7.71 18.60
N ASN A 370 14.36 -7.40 19.79
CA ASN A 370 13.66 -6.65 20.84
C ASN A 370 13.82 -5.13 20.70
N SER A 371 14.66 -4.65 19.78
CA SER A 371 14.77 -3.22 19.50
C SER A 371 13.47 -2.71 18.87
N LYS A 372 12.96 -1.61 19.41
CA LYS A 372 11.78 -0.88 18.89
C LYS A 372 12.16 0.28 17.97
N ILE A 373 13.40 0.32 17.53
CA ILE A 373 13.95 1.43 16.74
C ILE A 373 14.48 0.89 15.42
N THR A 374 13.97 1.45 14.32
CA THR A 374 14.55 1.31 12.98
C THR A 374 15.65 2.35 12.78
N PHE A 375 16.85 1.91 12.39
CA PHE A 375 17.99 2.76 12.08
C PHE A 375 18.08 2.96 10.57
N VAL A 376 18.03 4.21 10.12
CA VAL A 376 18.22 4.55 8.71
C VAL A 376 19.53 5.29 8.55
N ILE A 377 20.48 4.63 7.88
CA ILE A 377 21.86 5.08 7.72
C ILE A 377 22.04 5.59 6.30
N PHE A 378 22.30 6.89 6.16
CA PHE A 378 22.69 7.49 4.89
C PHE A 378 24.20 7.48 4.75
N THR A 379 24.72 7.02 3.61
CA THR A 379 26.15 7.03 3.32
C THR A 379 26.50 7.66 1.97
N ASP A 380 27.71 8.20 1.86
CA ASP A 380 28.28 8.74 0.62
C ASP A 380 28.96 7.69 -0.27
N TYR A 381 28.94 6.40 0.11
CA TYR A 381 29.36 5.31 -0.76
C TYR A 381 28.45 5.16 -1.99
N LEU A 382 29.07 4.90 -3.15
CA LEU A 382 28.40 4.54 -4.40
C LEU A 382 28.44 3.03 -4.59
N VAL A 383 27.30 2.42 -4.88
CA VAL A 383 27.20 0.97 -5.12
C VAL A 383 26.64 0.72 -6.51
N GLN A 384 27.52 0.42 -7.46
CA GLN A 384 27.13 0.22 -8.86
C GLN A 384 28.09 -0.72 -9.60
N ASN A 385 27.59 -1.32 -10.68
CA ASN A 385 28.38 -2.04 -11.68
C ASN A 385 28.06 -1.44 -13.05
N THR A 386 29.07 -1.23 -13.88
CA THR A 386 28.87 -0.90 -15.30
C THR A 386 29.18 -2.15 -16.11
N ASP A 387 28.22 -2.59 -16.92
CA ASP A 387 28.45 -3.68 -17.86
C ASP A 387 29.33 -3.15 -19.01
N PRO A 388 30.56 -3.66 -19.19
CA PRO A 388 31.48 -3.17 -20.21
C PRO A 388 30.99 -3.41 -21.64
N ALA A 389 30.13 -4.42 -21.86
CA ALA A 389 29.62 -4.73 -23.20
C ALA A 389 28.49 -3.77 -23.62
N THR A 390 27.67 -3.32 -22.68
CA THR A 390 26.49 -2.49 -22.96
C THR A 390 26.63 -1.04 -22.50
N SER A 391 27.67 -0.73 -21.71
CA SER A 391 27.85 0.55 -20.98
C SER A 391 26.69 0.89 -20.03
N ILE A 392 25.79 -0.06 -19.76
CA ILE A 392 24.67 0.14 -18.84
C ILE A 392 25.20 0.10 -17.41
N THR A 393 24.86 1.13 -16.63
CA THR A 393 25.19 1.18 -15.20
C THR A 393 24.01 0.72 -14.36
N TYR A 394 24.26 -0.31 -13.57
CA TYR A 394 23.34 -0.89 -12.62
C TYR A 394 23.70 -0.39 -11.23
N THR A 395 22.73 0.19 -10.53
CA THR A 395 22.94 0.80 -9.20
C THR A 395 22.12 0.10 -8.13
N THR A 396 22.67 0.04 -6.91
CA THR A 396 21.91 -0.27 -5.68
C THR A 396 21.66 1.03 -4.93
N LEU A 397 20.39 1.42 -4.79
CA LEU A 397 20.01 2.69 -4.16
C LEU A 397 19.98 2.60 -2.62
N GLY A 398 19.59 1.45 -2.09
CA GLY A 398 19.59 1.14 -0.67
C GLY A 398 19.53 -0.36 -0.42
N SER A 399 19.60 -0.74 0.84
CA SER A 399 19.38 -2.12 1.27
C SER A 399 19.01 -2.18 2.75
N ALA A 400 17.85 -2.77 3.03
CA ALA A 400 17.46 -3.19 4.38
C ALA A 400 18.28 -4.39 4.87
N ALA A 401 18.62 -4.39 6.15
CA ALA A 401 19.31 -5.50 6.80
C ALA A 401 18.37 -6.68 7.05
N THR A 402 18.97 -7.86 7.18
CA THR A 402 18.32 -9.07 7.65
C THR A 402 18.97 -9.45 8.96
N ARG A 403 18.20 -9.89 9.97
CA ARG A 403 18.79 -10.38 11.21
C ARG A 403 19.11 -11.87 11.15
N GLU A 404 20.05 -12.29 11.99
CA GLU A 404 20.33 -13.71 12.19
C GLU A 404 19.15 -14.40 12.88
N ARG A 405 18.95 -15.66 12.53
CA ARG A 405 17.98 -16.54 13.18
C ARG A 405 18.54 -17.02 14.51
N GLY A 406 17.69 -17.03 15.54
CA GLY A 406 17.98 -17.76 16.77
C GLY A 406 18.05 -19.27 16.50
N MET A 407 18.66 -20.04 17.41
CA MET A 407 18.82 -21.50 17.27
C MET A 407 17.49 -22.22 16.98
N PHE A 408 16.41 -21.86 17.68
CA PHE A 408 15.08 -22.44 17.46
C PHE A 408 14.48 -22.06 16.09
N GLU A 409 14.63 -20.80 15.66
CA GLU A 409 14.19 -20.35 14.33
C GLU A 409 14.96 -21.09 13.24
N SER A 410 16.26 -21.30 13.41
CA SER A 410 17.11 -22.07 12.49
C SER A 410 16.73 -23.54 12.43
N LEU A 411 16.41 -24.17 13.57
CA LEU A 411 15.97 -25.57 13.62
C LEU A 411 14.66 -25.78 12.86
N ALA A 412 13.71 -24.84 13.00
CA ALA A 412 12.45 -24.87 12.25
C ALA A 412 12.67 -24.81 10.73
N CYS A 413 13.74 -24.17 10.27
CA CYS A 413 14.09 -24.05 8.85
C CYS A 413 14.82 -25.26 8.27
N LEU A 414 15.24 -26.24 9.09
CA LEU A 414 15.80 -27.49 8.58
C LEU A 414 14.72 -28.40 7.96
N VAL A 415 13.45 -28.17 8.31
CA VAL A 415 12.32 -29.02 7.92
C VAL A 415 11.28 -28.28 7.06
N ALA A 416 11.47 -26.99 6.78
CA ALA A 416 10.58 -26.18 5.95
C ALA A 416 11.31 -24.96 5.35
N ASP A 417 10.87 -24.53 4.17
CA ASP A 417 11.27 -23.24 3.63
C ASP A 417 10.85 -22.12 4.58
N CYS A 418 11.78 -21.20 4.83
CA CYS A 418 11.66 -20.22 5.88
C CYS A 418 11.66 -18.78 5.34
N PRO A 419 10.76 -17.92 5.82
CA PRO A 419 10.64 -16.56 5.32
C PRO A 419 11.86 -15.72 5.70
N ILE A 420 12.25 -14.76 4.86
CA ILE A 420 13.28 -13.76 5.20
C ILE A 420 12.91 -13.11 6.55
N ILE A 421 13.89 -13.02 7.45
CA ILE A 421 13.73 -12.27 8.68
C ILE A 421 14.44 -10.94 8.52
N TRP A 422 13.64 -9.89 8.40
CA TRP A 422 14.14 -8.54 8.28
C TRP A 422 14.72 -8.03 9.59
N GLY A 423 15.67 -7.13 9.42
CA GLY A 423 16.39 -6.45 10.47
C GLY A 423 15.84 -5.06 10.76
N ASN A 424 16.44 -4.39 11.74
CA ASN A 424 16.09 -3.04 12.17
C ASN A 424 16.97 -1.95 11.54
N ALA A 425 17.93 -2.28 10.66
CA ALA A 425 18.68 -1.26 9.93
C ALA A 425 18.36 -1.20 8.45
N VAL A 426 18.52 -0.01 7.91
CA VAL A 426 18.49 0.30 6.49
C VAL A 426 19.73 1.12 6.16
N VAL A 427 20.41 0.80 5.07
CA VAL A 427 21.49 1.64 4.51
C VAL A 427 21.06 2.18 3.16
N LEU A 428 21.00 3.51 3.04
CA LEU A 428 20.82 4.23 1.78
C LEU A 428 22.20 4.63 1.26
N PHE A 429 22.49 4.23 0.02
CA PHE A 429 23.72 4.59 -0.67
C PHE A 429 23.55 5.93 -1.38
N ASN A 430 24.67 6.56 -1.79
CA ASN A 430 24.68 7.92 -2.30
C ASN A 430 23.66 8.20 -3.42
N GLN A 431 23.40 7.21 -4.28
CA GLN A 431 22.44 7.31 -5.37
C GLN A 431 20.96 7.26 -4.92
N GLY A 432 20.66 6.60 -3.80
CA GLY A 432 19.31 6.53 -3.22
C GLY A 432 19.02 7.65 -2.22
N ASN A 433 20.03 8.41 -1.80
CA ASN A 433 19.92 9.46 -0.79
C ASN A 433 18.98 10.61 -1.17
N THR A 434 18.47 10.69 -2.40
CA THR A 434 17.54 11.73 -2.84
C THR A 434 16.16 11.19 -3.21
N ASP A 435 15.94 9.87 -3.17
CA ASP A 435 14.71 9.22 -3.61
C ASP A 435 13.81 8.84 -2.42
N LEU A 436 12.66 9.51 -2.31
CA LEU A 436 11.68 9.24 -1.25
C LEU A 436 11.05 7.85 -1.33
N SER A 437 10.90 7.31 -2.55
CA SER A 437 10.28 6.01 -2.76
C SER A 437 11.21 4.90 -2.27
N THR A 438 12.48 4.92 -2.67
CA THR A 438 13.53 4.01 -2.16
C THR A 438 13.64 4.13 -0.66
N PHE A 439 13.70 5.35 -0.12
CA PHE A 439 13.81 5.56 1.32
C PHE A 439 12.69 4.86 2.11
N ALA A 440 11.43 5.01 1.71
CA ALA A 440 10.34 4.32 2.40
C ALA A 440 10.21 2.83 2.03
N HIS A 441 10.62 2.43 0.82
CA HIS A 441 10.67 1.03 0.40
C HIS A 441 11.61 0.22 1.31
N GLU A 442 12.83 0.70 1.52
CA GLU A 442 13.80 0.02 2.36
C GLU A 442 13.38 0.01 3.84
N ILE A 443 12.77 1.10 4.34
CA ILE A 443 12.15 1.08 5.68
C ILE A 443 11.00 0.07 5.74
N GLY A 444 10.22 -0.06 4.66
CA GLY A 444 9.17 -1.07 4.53
C GLY A 444 9.71 -2.48 4.78
N HIS A 445 10.85 -2.84 4.19
CA HIS A 445 11.54 -4.09 4.49
C HIS A 445 11.92 -4.21 5.96
N SER A 446 12.51 -3.17 6.56
CA SER A 446 12.83 -3.20 8.00
C SER A 446 11.60 -3.37 8.90
N LEU A 447 10.41 -3.00 8.40
CA LEU A 447 9.10 -3.24 9.02
C LEU A 447 8.41 -4.51 8.49
N SER A 448 9.21 -5.49 8.08
CA SER A 448 8.83 -6.82 7.61
C SER A 448 8.03 -6.91 6.30
N LEU A 449 7.93 -5.84 5.51
CA LEU A 449 7.23 -5.93 4.22
C LEU A 449 8.06 -6.71 3.19
N PRO A 450 7.49 -7.77 2.56
CA PRO A 450 8.11 -8.40 1.41
C PRO A 450 7.84 -7.58 0.15
N HIS A 451 8.61 -7.84 -0.90
CA HIS A 451 8.20 -7.38 -2.23
C HIS A 451 6.85 -8.00 -2.65
N THR A 452 6.10 -7.31 -3.50
CA THR A 452 4.81 -7.82 -4.00
C THR A 452 4.95 -9.04 -4.90
N PHE A 453 6.13 -9.28 -5.46
CA PHE A 453 6.43 -10.37 -6.40
C PHE A 453 7.23 -11.51 -5.76
N GLU A 454 7.50 -11.45 -4.46
CA GLU A 454 8.05 -12.57 -3.71
C GLU A 454 7.01 -13.70 -3.57
N THR A 455 7.50 -14.94 -3.58
CA THR A 455 6.69 -16.15 -3.40
C THR A 455 6.68 -16.60 -1.94
N PRO A 456 5.78 -17.51 -1.55
CA PRO A 456 5.89 -18.21 -0.28
C PRO A 456 7.29 -18.82 -0.11
N PRO A 457 7.83 -18.85 1.12
CA PRO A 457 7.20 -18.46 2.38
C PRO A 457 7.22 -16.94 2.69
N ASN A 458 7.91 -16.11 1.90
CA ASN A 458 8.09 -14.69 2.21
C ASN A 458 6.81 -13.86 2.08
N SER A 459 5.98 -14.17 1.09
CA SER A 459 4.69 -13.53 0.88
C SER A 459 3.61 -14.54 0.54
N ASN A 460 2.46 -14.43 1.21
CA ASN A 460 1.25 -15.19 0.86
C ASN A 460 0.55 -14.65 -0.39
N HIS A 461 0.92 -13.44 -0.83
CA HIS A 461 0.34 -12.76 -1.98
C HIS A 461 1.43 -12.38 -2.97
N THR A 462 1.40 -13.00 -4.15
CA THR A 462 2.41 -12.80 -5.20
C THR A 462 1.78 -12.16 -6.43
N PHE A 463 2.40 -11.09 -6.93
CA PHE A 463 2.05 -10.37 -8.15
C PHE A 463 3.20 -10.47 -9.17
N TYR A 464 2.93 -10.10 -10.42
CA TYR A 464 4.03 -9.84 -11.36
C TYR A 464 4.77 -8.55 -10.99
N GLN A 465 6.10 -8.65 -10.93
CA GLN A 465 6.98 -7.50 -10.67
C GLN A 465 6.78 -6.43 -11.74
N GLY A 466 6.72 -5.16 -11.31
CA GLY A 466 6.75 -4.01 -12.20
C GLY A 466 5.39 -3.65 -12.81
N TYR A 467 4.29 -4.06 -12.20
CA TYR A 467 2.94 -3.83 -12.72
C TYR A 467 1.99 -3.16 -11.73
N THR A 468 2.34 -3.08 -10.45
CA THR A 468 1.49 -2.48 -9.42
C THR A 468 1.97 -1.07 -9.06
N ASP A 469 1.09 -0.28 -8.45
CA ASP A 469 1.42 1.02 -7.82
C ASP A 469 1.82 0.86 -6.34
N ASN A 470 2.24 -0.34 -5.96
CA ASN A 470 2.61 -0.67 -4.59
C ASN A 470 4.03 -0.15 -4.27
N LEU A 471 4.24 0.34 -3.05
CA LEU A 471 5.53 0.78 -2.55
C LEU A 471 6.60 -0.31 -2.62
N MET A 472 6.21 -1.58 -2.41
CA MET A 472 7.08 -2.74 -2.40
C MET A 472 7.21 -3.44 -3.77
N ASP A 473 6.81 -2.75 -4.85
CA ASP A 473 7.04 -3.21 -6.22
C ASP A 473 8.20 -2.43 -6.85
N TYR A 474 8.75 -2.94 -7.95
CA TYR A 474 9.83 -2.27 -8.67
C TYR A 474 9.30 -1.33 -9.74
N SER A 475 10.12 -0.34 -10.09
CA SER A 475 9.84 0.58 -11.20
C SER A 475 10.02 -0.06 -12.58
N TYR A 476 10.30 -1.36 -12.64
CA TYR A 476 10.54 -2.11 -13.86
C TYR A 476 10.16 -3.59 -13.70
N ALA A 477 9.81 -4.23 -14.83
CA ALA A 477 9.64 -5.67 -14.96
C ALA A 477 10.79 -6.26 -15.79
N PRO A 478 11.33 -7.44 -15.42
CA PRO A 478 12.36 -8.11 -16.21
C PRO A 478 11.76 -8.72 -17.48
N THR A 479 12.55 -8.79 -18.56
CA THR A 479 12.18 -9.54 -19.77
C THR A 479 13.16 -10.69 -20.02
N ALA A 480 12.75 -11.65 -20.85
CA ALA A 480 13.58 -12.81 -21.21
C ALA A 480 14.84 -12.46 -22.01
N THR A 481 14.95 -11.24 -22.55
CA THR A 481 16.05 -10.81 -23.44
C THR A 481 17.00 -9.81 -22.77
N ASN A 482 17.16 -9.86 -21.44
CA ASN A 482 17.91 -8.86 -20.65
C ASN A 482 17.44 -7.40 -20.82
N ASN A 483 16.27 -7.15 -21.40
CA ASN A 483 15.63 -5.84 -21.45
C ASN A 483 14.74 -5.65 -20.22
N THR A 484 14.31 -4.41 -19.97
CA THR A 484 13.34 -4.11 -18.90
C THR A 484 12.14 -3.37 -19.48
N ILE A 485 10.95 -3.68 -18.97
CA ILE A 485 9.73 -2.90 -19.22
C ILE A 485 9.60 -1.92 -18.07
N THR A 486 9.35 -0.64 -18.36
CA THR A 486 9.10 0.36 -17.32
C THR A 486 7.74 0.09 -16.69
N ASN A 487 7.68 0.07 -15.34
CA ASN A 487 6.42 -0.04 -14.63
C ASN A 487 5.52 1.17 -14.99
N PRO A 488 4.27 0.97 -15.46
CA PRO A 488 3.35 2.06 -15.82
C PRO A 488 2.94 2.95 -14.63
N ASN A 489 3.36 2.60 -13.41
CA ASN A 489 3.20 3.34 -12.17
C ASN A 489 4.51 3.95 -11.66
N LYS A 490 5.59 3.94 -12.45
CA LYS A 490 6.87 4.59 -12.07
C LYS A 490 6.61 6.06 -11.69
N GLY A 491 7.14 6.48 -10.53
CA GLY A 491 6.87 7.79 -9.92
C GLY A 491 5.60 7.87 -9.06
N TYR A 492 4.80 6.79 -9.04
CA TYR A 492 3.54 6.67 -8.30
C TYR A 492 3.45 5.40 -7.45
N LEU A 493 4.59 4.80 -7.09
CA LEU A 493 4.70 3.60 -6.26
C LEU A 493 4.48 3.93 -4.79
N TRP A 494 3.30 4.44 -4.47
CA TRP A 494 3.00 4.99 -3.15
C TRP A 494 2.14 4.08 -2.29
N SER A 495 1.48 3.09 -2.88
CA SER A 495 0.40 2.41 -2.16
C SER A 495 0.84 1.19 -1.38
N LEU A 496 0.13 0.91 -0.30
CA LEU A 496 0.24 -0.34 0.42
C LEU A 496 -1.07 -1.12 0.29
N PHE A 497 -0.96 -2.42 0.08
CA PHE A 497 -2.10 -3.31 0.10
C PHE A 497 -2.64 -3.48 1.51
N LYS A 498 -3.94 -3.78 1.63
CA LYS A 498 -4.59 -4.00 2.93
C LYS A 498 -3.87 -5.06 3.78
N TRP A 499 -3.42 -6.14 3.16
CA TRP A 499 -2.72 -7.22 3.88
C TRP A 499 -1.35 -6.76 4.41
N GLN A 500 -0.66 -5.84 3.71
CA GLN A 500 0.59 -5.23 4.17
C GLN A 500 0.37 -4.33 5.40
N TRP A 501 -0.81 -3.71 5.54
CA TRP A 501 -1.12 -2.93 6.75
C TRP A 501 -1.07 -3.81 8.00
N GLY A 502 -1.54 -5.05 7.89
CA GLY A 502 -1.48 -6.03 8.98
C GLY A 502 -0.06 -6.47 9.31
N ILE A 503 0.81 -6.61 8.31
CA ILE A 503 2.24 -6.94 8.50
C ILE A 503 2.93 -5.81 9.25
N LEU A 504 2.84 -4.58 8.74
CA LEU A 504 3.44 -3.41 9.37
C LEU A 504 3.05 -3.31 10.84
N ARG A 505 1.76 -3.39 11.16
CA ARG A 505 1.29 -3.25 12.55
C ARG A 505 1.79 -4.37 13.47
N LYS A 506 2.08 -5.56 12.95
CA LYS A 506 2.53 -6.71 13.73
C LYS A 506 4.05 -6.82 13.82
N ASP A 507 4.78 -5.93 13.14
CA ASP A 507 6.23 -5.96 13.13
C ASP A 507 6.83 -5.81 14.54
N GLY A 508 7.93 -6.51 14.80
CA GLY A 508 8.59 -6.57 16.10
C GLY A 508 9.14 -5.22 16.57
N SER A 509 9.45 -4.30 15.67
CA SER A 509 9.97 -2.97 15.98
C SER A 509 8.86 -1.97 16.35
N ILE A 510 7.59 -2.31 16.13
CA ILE A 510 6.45 -1.43 16.37
C ILE A 510 6.07 -1.40 17.86
N SER A 511 5.69 -0.20 18.32
CA SER A 511 5.30 0.08 19.71
C SER A 511 3.83 0.51 19.81
N TYR A 512 3.13 0.06 20.85
CA TYR A 512 1.69 0.27 21.02
C TYR A 512 1.34 1.26 22.14
N ASP A 513 2.37 1.84 22.75
CA ASP A 513 2.37 2.72 23.92
C ASP A 513 1.65 4.07 23.71
#